data_AF-A0A8S2ZTN0-F1
#
_entry.id   AF-A0A8S2ZTN0-F1
#
_cell.length_a   1.000
_cell.length_b   1.000
_cell.length_c   1.000
_cell.angle_alpha   90.00
_cell.angle_beta   90.00
_cell.angle_gamma   90.00
#
_symmetry.space_group_name_H-M   'P 1'
#
loop_
_entity.id
_entity.type
_entity.pdbx_description
1 polymer ?
#
loop_
_entity_poly.entity_id
_entity_poly.type
_entity_poly.pdbx_seq_one_letter_code
_entity_poly.pdbx_strand_id
1 'polypeptide(L)'
;MVHNGIRIKIDDTIHERFSVRVQWATFDLPALALNCNITQFNGYDACADCKVHGVAIGKQIYYPYSAQPSPPKTDNDYVIFGRTTNSPKSALHGVKGSTPLIEILLLPAQIPKDYMHLVCAEHFKTLINYWNNLFIPDVFDHGSRFLLTVILPHSFNYQFLPLT
;
A
#
# COMPACT_ATOMS: atom_id res chain seq x y z
N MET A 1 -12.21 7.74 -13.33
CA MET A 1 -13.47 7.97 -14.05
C MET A 1 -14.39 8.82 -13.18
N VAL A 2 -15.21 9.71 -13.77
CA VAL A 2 -16.28 10.42 -13.03
C VAL A 2 -17.50 9.50 -13.06
N HIS A 3 -17.92 8.98 -11.91
CA HIS A 3 -19.20 8.28 -11.84
C HIS A 3 -20.32 9.32 -11.84
N ASN A 4 -21.35 9.09 -12.65
CA ASN A 4 -22.55 9.92 -12.70
C ASN A 4 -23.06 10.15 -11.27
N GLY A 5 -23.30 11.41 -10.92
CA GLY A 5 -23.59 11.82 -9.55
C GLY A 5 -24.81 11.13 -8.94
N ILE A 6 -24.95 11.24 -7.62
CA ILE A 6 -26.14 10.74 -6.91
C ILE A 6 -27.34 11.55 -7.40
N ARG A 7 -28.30 10.85 -8.02
CA ARG A 7 -29.56 11.42 -8.52
C ARG A 7 -30.60 11.34 -7.42
N ILE A 8 -31.10 12.49 -6.98
CA ILE A 8 -32.20 12.54 -6.00
C ILE A 8 -33.45 12.99 -6.76
N LYS A 9 -34.50 12.17 -6.70
CA LYS A 9 -35.82 12.56 -7.22
C LYS A 9 -36.54 13.36 -6.13
N ILE A 10 -36.88 14.61 -6.44
CA ILE A 10 -37.77 15.43 -5.62
C ILE A 10 -38.97 15.71 -6.54
N ASP A 11 -40.15 15.26 -6.11
CA ASP A 11 -41.36 15.19 -6.94
C ASP A 11 -41.14 14.40 -8.24
N ASP A 12 -41.37 15.03 -9.40
CA ASP A 12 -41.12 14.46 -10.73
C ASP A 12 -39.80 14.89 -11.37
N THR A 13 -38.97 15.63 -10.63
CA THR A 13 -37.72 16.18 -11.15
C THR A 13 -36.52 15.43 -10.58
N ILE A 14 -35.63 14.98 -11.45
CA ILE A 14 -34.35 14.38 -11.06
C ILE A 14 -33.33 15.51 -10.94
N HIS A 15 -32.82 15.73 -9.73
CA HIS A 15 -31.76 16.69 -9.48
C HIS A 15 -30.41 15.96 -9.35
N GLU A 16 -29.44 16.32 -10.19
CA GLU A 16 -28.04 15.94 -10.00
C GLU A 16 -27.37 16.99 -9.11
N ARG A 17 -27.12 16.65 -7.84
CA ARG A 17 -26.75 17.63 -6.81
C ARG A 17 -25.24 17.81 -6.65
N PHE A 18 -24.46 16.75 -6.87
CA PHE A 18 -22.99 16.81 -6.90
C PHE A 18 -22.40 15.53 -7.52
N SER A 19 -21.23 15.68 -8.14
CA SER A 19 -20.42 14.57 -8.65
C SER A 19 -19.43 14.11 -7.58
N VAL A 20 -19.38 12.81 -7.31
CA VAL A 20 -18.40 12.21 -6.39
C VAL A 20 -17.31 11.54 -7.20
N ARG A 21 -16.05 11.91 -6.94
CA ARG A 21 -14.87 11.24 -7.49
C ARG A 21 -14.00 10.75 -6.35
N VAL A 22 -13.80 9.43 -6.28
CA VAL A 22 -12.82 8.84 -5.37
C VAL A 22 -11.42 9.18 -5.87
N GLN A 23 -10.63 9.85 -5.03
CA GLN A 23 -9.24 10.21 -5.37
C GLN A 23 -8.28 9.09 -4.98
N TRP A 24 -8.44 8.52 -3.79
CA TRP A 24 -7.58 7.47 -3.26
C TRP A 24 -8.36 6.51 -2.38
N ALA A 25 -7.85 5.29 -2.25
CA ALA A 25 -8.29 4.34 -1.23
C ALA A 25 -7.07 3.77 -0.50
N THR A 26 -7.10 3.81 0.83
CA THR A 26 -6.00 3.30 1.66
C THR A 26 -6.42 1.97 2.27
N PHE A 27 -5.50 1.02 2.35
CA PHE A 27 -5.76 -0.29 2.92
C PHE A 27 -4.56 -0.74 3.73
N ASP A 28 -4.80 -1.42 4.86
CA ASP A 28 -3.78 -2.23 5.50
C ASP A 28 -3.37 -3.39 4.56
N LEU A 29 -2.25 -4.07 4.84
CA LEU A 29 -1.72 -5.09 3.92
C LEU A 29 -2.72 -6.25 3.63
N PRO A 30 -3.45 -6.81 4.61
CA PRO A 30 -4.49 -7.81 4.34
C PRO A 30 -5.63 -7.27 3.46
N ALA A 31 -6.20 -6.10 3.76
CA ALA A 31 -7.29 -5.56 2.98
C ALA A 31 -6.81 -5.14 1.57
N LEU A 32 -5.58 -4.66 1.44
CA LEU A 32 -4.96 -4.35 0.15
C LEU A 32 -4.93 -5.59 -0.75
N ALA A 33 -4.45 -6.71 -0.22
CA ALA A 33 -4.35 -7.97 -0.96
C ALA A 33 -5.71 -8.49 -1.42
N LEU A 34 -6.73 -8.38 -0.56
CA LEU A 34 -8.09 -8.79 -0.88
C LEU A 34 -8.74 -7.87 -1.92
N ASN A 35 -8.77 -6.56 -1.65
CA ASN A 35 -9.49 -5.58 -2.46
C ASN A 35 -8.84 -5.36 -3.84
N CYS A 36 -7.52 -5.40 -3.93
CA CYS A 36 -6.81 -5.31 -5.21
C CYS A 36 -6.63 -6.66 -5.92
N ASN A 37 -7.16 -7.75 -5.34
CA ASN A 37 -7.02 -9.12 -5.83
C ASN A 37 -5.57 -9.52 -6.14
N ILE A 38 -4.65 -9.19 -5.22
CA ILE A 38 -3.22 -9.50 -5.34
C ILE A 38 -2.76 -10.54 -4.31
N THR A 39 -1.57 -11.08 -4.52
CA THR A 39 -0.85 -11.94 -3.57
C THR A 39 -0.63 -11.19 -2.27
N GLN A 40 -0.91 -11.86 -1.14
CA GLN A 40 -0.77 -11.29 0.20
C GLN A 40 0.71 -11.15 0.59
N PHE A 41 1.03 -10.20 1.47
CA PHE A 41 2.37 -9.74 1.87
C PHE A 41 3.45 -10.81 2.16
N ASN A 42 3.08 -12.06 2.46
CA ASN A 42 4.02 -13.18 2.65
C ASN A 42 4.26 -14.05 1.41
N GLY A 43 3.73 -13.67 0.24
CA GLY A 43 3.97 -14.37 -1.02
C GLY A 43 5.16 -13.81 -1.77
N TYR A 44 5.67 -14.59 -2.74
CA TYR A 44 6.84 -14.21 -3.53
C TYR A 44 6.62 -12.95 -4.39
N ASP A 45 5.42 -12.73 -4.92
CA ASP A 45 5.11 -11.55 -5.74
C ASP A 45 4.08 -10.64 -5.05
N ALA A 46 4.21 -10.38 -3.74
CA ALA A 46 3.17 -9.67 -2.98
C ALA A 46 3.21 -8.14 -3.06
N CYS A 47 4.31 -7.58 -3.56
CA CYS A 47 4.48 -6.13 -3.69
C CYS A 47 3.42 -5.55 -4.63
N ALA A 48 2.61 -4.59 -4.19
CA ALA A 48 1.60 -3.96 -5.05
C ALA A 48 2.19 -3.03 -6.12
N ASP A 49 3.37 -2.45 -5.89
CA ASP A 49 3.93 -1.44 -6.81
C ASP A 49 5.04 -1.99 -7.69
N CYS A 50 5.61 -3.13 -7.35
CA CYS A 50 6.80 -3.65 -8.02
C CYS A 50 6.55 -5.05 -8.61
N LYS A 51 7.37 -5.42 -9.60
CA LYS A 51 7.36 -6.73 -10.26
C LYS A 51 8.45 -7.66 -9.71
N VAL A 52 9.08 -7.27 -8.60
CA VAL A 52 10.20 -7.99 -7.99
C VAL A 52 9.69 -9.29 -7.37
N HIS A 53 10.28 -10.40 -7.79
CA HIS A 53 10.07 -11.69 -7.17
C HIS A 53 10.88 -11.78 -5.87
N GLY A 54 10.21 -12.14 -4.79
CA GLY A 54 10.80 -12.36 -3.50
C GLY A 54 11.63 -13.64 -3.47
N VAL A 55 12.45 -13.76 -2.42
CA VAL A 55 13.28 -14.93 -2.14
C VAL A 55 12.98 -15.39 -0.73
N ALA A 56 12.75 -16.69 -0.55
CA ALA A 56 12.55 -17.26 0.78
C ALA A 56 13.91 -17.37 1.50
N ILE A 57 14.02 -16.72 2.66
CA ILE A 57 15.15 -16.88 3.58
C ILE A 57 14.56 -17.34 4.92
N GLY A 58 14.78 -18.61 5.26
CA GLY A 58 14.13 -19.24 6.40
C GLY A 58 12.61 -19.31 6.22
N LYS A 59 11.85 -18.70 7.14
CA LYS A 59 10.37 -18.67 7.13
C LYS A 59 9.78 -17.36 6.57
N GLN A 60 10.61 -16.50 6.01
CA GLN A 60 10.22 -15.16 5.55
C GLN A 60 10.56 -14.97 4.07
N ILE A 61 9.74 -14.16 3.39
CA ILE A 61 10.00 -13.73 2.01
C ILE A 61 10.66 -12.35 2.04
N TYR A 62 11.77 -12.22 1.32
CA TYR A 62 12.54 -10.99 1.19
C TYR A 62 12.52 -10.51 -0.25
N TYR A 63 12.40 -9.21 -0.46
CA TYR A 63 12.47 -8.60 -1.79
C TYR A 63 13.89 -8.06 -2.01
N PRO A 64 14.71 -8.73 -2.84
CA PRO A 64 16.11 -8.36 -2.99
C PRO A 64 16.23 -6.98 -3.66
N TYR A 65 17.19 -6.20 -3.17
CA TYR A 65 17.63 -4.99 -3.84
C TYR A 65 18.30 -5.34 -5.17
N SER A 66 18.02 -4.54 -6.20
CA SER A 66 18.71 -4.59 -7.48
C SER A 66 19.20 -3.20 -7.85
N ALA A 67 20.46 -3.09 -8.29
CA ALA A 67 21.00 -1.86 -8.86
C ALA A 67 20.33 -1.48 -10.20
N GLN A 68 19.68 -2.45 -10.84
CA GLN A 68 18.87 -2.26 -12.05
C GLN A 68 17.48 -2.83 -11.78
N PRO A 69 16.62 -2.10 -11.02
CA PRO A 69 15.31 -2.59 -10.65
C PRO A 69 14.40 -2.68 -11.86
N SER A 70 13.52 -3.68 -11.89
CA SER A 70 12.45 -3.74 -12.88
C SER A 70 11.53 -2.52 -12.74
N PRO A 71 10.95 -2.02 -13.85
CA PRO A 71 9.98 -0.93 -13.79
C PRO A 71 8.82 -1.27 -12.82
N PRO A 72 8.34 -0.30 -12.03
CA PRO A 72 7.14 -0.45 -11.22
C PRO A 72 5.94 -0.93 -12.06
N LYS A 73 4.97 -1.56 -11.40
CA LYS A 73 3.67 -1.84 -11.98
C LYS A 73 2.96 -0.53 -12.30
N THR A 74 2.43 -0.45 -13.51
CA THR A 74 1.60 0.65 -14.01
C THR A 74 0.12 0.31 -13.90
N ASP A 75 -0.74 1.32 -14.09
CA ASP A 75 -2.19 1.10 -14.15
C ASP A 75 -2.61 0.11 -15.23
N ASN A 76 -1.93 0.17 -16.38
CA ASN A 76 -2.18 -0.75 -17.48
C ASN A 76 -1.67 -2.17 -17.18
N ASP A 77 -0.59 -2.33 -16.40
CA ASP A 77 -0.13 -3.63 -15.96
C ASP A 77 -1.21 -4.37 -15.15
N TYR A 78 -1.90 -3.67 -14.24
CA TYR A 78 -3.00 -4.27 -13.47
C TYR A 78 -4.17 -4.73 -14.35
N VAL A 79 -4.51 -3.96 -15.39
CA VAL A 79 -5.53 -4.35 -16.38
C VAL A 79 -5.10 -5.60 -17.15
N ILE A 80 -3.86 -5.62 -17.65
CA ILE A 80 -3.32 -6.72 -18.44
C ILE A 80 -3.22 -7.98 -17.58
N PHE A 81 -2.52 -7.89 -16.45
CA PHE A 81 -2.27 -9.04 -15.59
C PHE A 81 -3.58 -9.63 -15.08
N GLY A 82 -4.53 -8.79 -14.64
CA GLY A 82 -5.82 -9.24 -14.15
C GLY A 82 -6.70 -9.93 -15.21
N ARG A 83 -6.52 -9.63 -16.50
CA ARG A 83 -7.22 -10.31 -17.60
C ARG A 83 -6.53 -11.60 -18.04
N THR A 84 -5.20 -11.66 -17.95
CA THR A 84 -4.42 -12.84 -18.35
C THR A 84 -4.59 -14.00 -17.39
N THR A 85 -4.88 -13.73 -16.11
CA THR A 85 -5.02 -14.74 -15.08
C THR A 85 -6.43 -15.34 -15.06
N ASN A 86 -6.60 -16.46 -15.77
CA ASN A 86 -7.88 -17.20 -15.84
C ASN A 86 -8.10 -18.19 -14.68
N SER A 87 -7.17 -18.31 -13.72
CA SER A 87 -7.33 -19.15 -12.54
C SER A 87 -6.71 -18.53 -11.28
N PRO A 88 -7.24 -18.83 -10.08
CA PRO A 88 -6.67 -18.35 -8.81
C PRO A 88 -5.24 -18.82 -8.53
N LYS A 89 -4.78 -19.88 -9.22
CA LYS A 89 -3.45 -20.48 -9.02
C LYS A 89 -2.37 -19.86 -9.90
N SER A 90 -2.74 -19.06 -10.89
CA SER A 90 -1.82 -18.41 -11.82
C SER A 90 -1.86 -16.91 -11.55
N ALA A 91 -1.06 -16.41 -10.61
CA ALA A 91 -0.87 -14.99 -10.42
C ALA A 91 0.27 -14.49 -11.33
N LEU A 92 0.07 -13.37 -12.02
CA LEU A 92 1.11 -12.75 -12.84
C LEU A 92 1.64 -11.51 -12.12
N HIS A 93 2.92 -11.52 -11.73
CA HIS A 93 3.54 -10.48 -10.89
C HIS A 93 2.69 -10.11 -9.67
N GLY A 94 2.07 -11.13 -9.06
CA GLY A 94 1.23 -10.95 -7.87
C GLY A 94 -0.23 -10.64 -8.12
N VAL A 95 -0.65 -10.29 -9.34
CA VAL A 95 -2.06 -10.04 -9.63
C VAL A 95 -2.75 -11.38 -9.91
N LYS A 96 -3.78 -11.72 -9.13
CA LYS A 96 -4.50 -13.01 -9.23
C LYS A 96 -5.69 -12.98 -10.18
N GLY A 97 -6.13 -11.77 -10.54
CA GLY A 97 -7.31 -11.52 -11.37
C GLY A 97 -7.68 -10.04 -11.36
N SER A 98 -8.65 -9.69 -12.21
CA SER A 98 -9.26 -8.37 -12.17
C SER A 98 -9.93 -8.11 -10.81
N THR A 99 -10.01 -6.84 -10.43
CA THR A 99 -10.76 -6.35 -9.27
C THR A 99 -11.79 -5.32 -9.75
N PRO A 100 -13.00 -5.29 -9.17
CA PRO A 100 -13.97 -4.21 -9.45
C PRO A 100 -13.40 -2.81 -9.18
N LEU A 101 -12.40 -2.68 -8.30
CA LEU A 101 -11.79 -1.38 -8.00
C LEU A 101 -11.14 -0.71 -9.22
N ILE A 102 -10.73 -1.48 -10.24
CA ILE A 102 -10.09 -0.92 -11.44
C ILE A 102 -11.05 -0.08 -12.29
N GLU A 103 -12.36 -0.22 -12.06
CA GLU A 103 -13.39 0.61 -12.69
C GLU A 103 -13.51 2.00 -12.06
N ILE A 104 -13.03 2.14 -10.82
CA ILE A 104 -13.20 3.34 -9.99
C ILE A 104 -11.87 4.05 -9.78
N LEU A 105 -10.79 3.28 -9.61
CA LEU A 105 -9.45 3.72 -9.24
C LEU A 105 -8.41 3.21 -10.23
N LEU A 106 -7.31 3.94 -10.34
CA LEU A 106 -6.08 3.53 -11.01
C LEU A 106 -5.20 2.72 -10.04
N LEU A 107 -4.79 1.51 -10.42
CA LEU A 107 -4.00 0.62 -9.56
C LEU A 107 -2.60 0.39 -10.17
N PRO A 108 -1.50 0.68 -9.47
CA PRO A 108 -1.45 1.01 -8.04
C PRO A 108 -1.52 2.52 -7.74
N ALA A 109 -1.59 3.38 -8.76
CA ALA A 109 -1.33 4.83 -8.61
C ALA A 109 -2.26 5.54 -7.60
N GLN A 110 -3.50 5.07 -7.43
CA GLN A 110 -4.47 5.65 -6.49
C GLN A 110 -4.65 4.85 -5.19
N ILE A 111 -3.75 3.90 -4.91
CA ILE A 111 -3.74 3.11 -3.69
C ILE A 111 -2.50 3.47 -2.86
N PRO A 112 -2.51 4.60 -2.14
CA PRO A 112 -1.38 4.98 -1.31
C PRO A 112 -1.13 3.94 -0.21
N LYS A 113 0.12 3.83 0.20
CA LYS A 113 0.52 2.98 1.32
C LYS A 113 -0.09 3.46 2.62
N ASP A 114 -0.41 2.50 3.47
CA ASP A 114 -0.95 2.76 4.78
C ASP A 114 0.10 3.39 5.70
N TYR A 115 0.11 4.73 5.71
CA TYR A 115 0.97 5.52 6.57
C TYR A 115 0.72 5.23 8.06
N MET A 116 -0.52 4.94 8.44
CA MET A 116 -0.87 4.67 9.82
C MET A 116 -0.17 3.41 10.33
N HIS A 117 -0.26 2.29 9.61
CA HIS A 117 0.39 1.05 10.05
C HIS A 117 1.90 1.01 9.76
N LEU A 118 2.38 1.74 8.75
CA LEU A 118 3.81 1.77 8.44
C LEU A 118 4.59 2.70 9.37
N VAL A 119 4.10 3.92 9.58
CA VAL A 119 4.84 4.99 10.25
C VAL A 119 4.28 5.28 11.64
N CYS A 120 2.96 5.41 11.77
CA CYS A 120 2.36 5.75 13.05
C CYS A 120 2.29 4.57 14.02
N ALA A 121 2.18 3.34 13.52
CA ALA A 121 2.35 2.12 14.30
C ALA A 121 3.83 1.75 14.36
N GLU A 122 4.22 0.99 15.40
CA GLU A 122 5.61 0.65 15.78
C GLU A 122 6.47 -0.03 14.67
N HIS A 123 5.96 -0.23 13.44
CA HIS A 123 6.65 -0.90 12.33
C HIS A 123 7.89 -0.12 11.86
N PHE A 124 7.76 1.19 11.63
CA PHE A 124 8.91 2.04 11.25
C PHE A 124 9.99 2.04 12.33
N LYS A 125 9.60 2.15 13.60
CA LYS A 125 10.50 2.07 14.75
C LYS A 125 11.21 0.72 14.82
N THR A 126 10.47 -0.37 14.64
CA THR A 126 11.03 -1.73 14.61
C THR A 126 12.10 -1.84 13.52
N LEU A 127 11.82 -1.34 12.31
CA LEU A 127 12.81 -1.35 11.22
C LEU A 127 14.06 -0.53 11.54
N ILE A 128 13.90 0.68 12.09
CA ILE A 128 15.04 1.52 12.47
C ILE A 128 15.90 0.84 13.53
N ASN A 129 15.30 0.23 14.56
CA ASN A 129 16.03 -0.49 15.60
C ASN A 129 16.81 -1.68 15.02
N TYR A 130 16.23 -2.42 14.07
CA TYR A 130 16.95 -3.49 13.34
C TYR A 130 18.12 -2.96 12.52
N TRP A 131 18.06 -1.71 12.07
CA TRP A 131 19.10 -1.06 11.29
C TRP A 131 20.04 -0.19 12.13
N ASN A 132 19.94 -0.19 13.46
CA ASN A 132 20.74 0.66 14.35
C ASN A 132 22.24 0.63 13.99
N ASN A 133 22.79 -0.58 13.78
CA ASN A 133 24.19 -0.78 13.43
C ASN A 133 24.62 -0.20 12.06
N LEU A 134 23.69 0.23 11.22
CA LEU A 134 23.96 0.88 9.93
C LEU A 134 24.11 2.40 10.06
N PHE A 135 23.76 2.97 11.22
CA PHE A 135 23.85 4.40 11.48
C PHE A 135 25.10 4.74 12.29
N ILE A 136 25.60 5.96 12.09
CA ILE A 136 26.58 6.56 13.01
C ILE A 136 25.84 6.82 14.34
N PRO A 137 26.39 6.45 15.51
CA PRO A 137 25.69 6.53 16.79
C PRO A 137 25.07 7.90 17.07
N ASP A 138 25.81 8.98 16.84
CA ASP A 138 25.32 10.36 17.06
C ASP A 138 24.11 10.72 16.18
N VAL A 139 24.08 10.19 14.94
CA VAL A 139 22.97 10.39 14.00
C VAL A 139 21.73 9.61 14.48
N PHE A 140 21.93 8.38 14.95
CA PHE A 140 20.86 7.56 15.50
C PHE A 140 20.25 8.20 16.76
N ASP A 141 21.09 8.66 17.69
CA ASP A 141 20.67 9.35 18.91
C ASP A 141 19.94 10.67 18.61
N HIS A 142 20.45 11.46 17.67
CA HIS A 142 19.78 12.68 17.24
C HIS A 142 18.41 12.37 16.61
N GLY A 143 18.34 11.36 15.74
CA GLY A 143 17.10 10.89 15.13
C GLY A 143 16.09 10.41 16.17
N SER A 144 16.54 9.62 17.15
CA SER A 144 15.72 9.15 18.27
C SER A 144 15.11 10.31 19.05
N ARG A 145 15.93 11.31 19.43
CA ARG A 145 15.46 12.52 20.11
C ARG A 145 14.47 13.32 19.27
N PHE A 146 14.70 13.45 17.97
CA PHE A 146 13.76 14.12 17.08
C PHE A 146 12.41 13.40 17.02
N LEU A 147 12.41 12.07 16.85
CA LEU A 147 11.18 11.28 16.79
C LEU A 147 10.33 11.46 18.05
N LEU A 148 10.92 11.50 19.25
CA LEU A 148 10.22 11.77 20.51
C LEU A 148 9.40 13.09 20.50
N THR A 149 9.79 14.06 19.68
CA THR A 149 9.07 15.35 19.56
C THR A 149 7.85 15.29 18.64
N VAL A 150 7.72 14.22 17.85
CA VAL A 150 6.63 14.07 16.89
C VAL A 150 5.38 13.53 17.59
N ILE A 151 4.30 14.31 17.53
CA ILE A 151 2.97 13.92 18.02
C ILE A 151 2.24 13.17 16.91
N LEU A 152 1.79 11.96 17.20
CA LEU A 152 1.10 11.13 16.22
C LEU A 152 -0.40 11.49 16.14
N PRO A 153 -0.95 11.65 14.92
CA PRO A 153 -2.30 12.21 14.71
C PRO A 153 -3.44 11.32 15.22
N HIS A 154 -3.18 10.07 15.57
CA HIS A 154 -4.21 9.09 15.94
C HIS A 154 -4.20 8.69 17.42
N SER A 155 -3.25 9.22 18.20
CA SER A 155 -3.30 9.17 19.65
C SER A 155 -2.58 10.37 20.24
N PHE A 156 -3.37 11.34 20.70
CA PHE A 156 -2.88 12.51 21.44
C PHE A 156 -2.15 12.15 22.75
N ASN A 157 -2.21 10.88 23.17
CA ASN A 157 -1.55 10.35 24.36
C ASN A 157 -0.29 9.51 24.03
N TYR A 158 0.01 9.23 22.76
CA TYR A 158 1.21 8.48 22.37
C TYR A 158 2.14 9.36 21.54
N GLN A 159 3.23 9.81 22.16
CA GLN A 159 4.42 10.27 21.44
C GLN A 159 5.11 9.04 20.83
N PHE A 160 5.91 9.26 19.77
CA PHE A 160 6.85 8.23 19.34
C PHE A 160 7.71 7.80 20.52
N LEU A 161 7.85 6.49 20.72
CA LEU A 161 8.73 5.95 21.73
C LEU A 161 10.19 6.03 21.27
N PRO A 162 11.16 6.11 22.21
CA PRO A 162 12.57 6.18 21.84
C PRO A 162 13.00 4.93 21.06
N LEU A 163 13.90 5.13 20.10
CA LEU A 163 14.63 4.05 19.44
C LEU A 163 15.54 3.37 20.48
N THR A 164 15.73 2.05 20.34
CA THR A 164 16.49 1.20 21.29
C THR A 164 17.53 0.39 20.55
#